data_AF-A0A421DUA6-F1
#
_entry.id   AF-A0A421DUA6-F1
#
_cell.length_a   1.000
_cell.length_b   1.000
_cell.length_c   1.000
_cell.angle_alpha   90.00
_cell.angle_beta   90.00
_cell.angle_gamma   90.00
#
_symmetry.space_group_name_H-M   'P 1'
#
loop_
_entity.id
_entity.type
_entity.pdbx_description
1 polymer ?
#
loop_
_entity_poly.entity_id
_entity_poly.type
_entity_poly.pdbx_seq_one_letter_code
_entity_poly.pdbx_strand_id
1 'polypeptide(L)' 'SQSTVSDYLATLQRAGLVEVRRIGQWTYYKRNEAAINALAEMIGTEL' A
#
# COMPACT_ATOMS: atom_id res chain seq x y z
N SER A 1 17.84 -1.87 -6.34
CA SER A 1 17.85 -0.42 -6.65
C SER A 1 16.80 0.27 -5.81
N GLN A 2 17.08 1.48 -5.32
CA GLN A 2 16.15 2.29 -4.53
C GLN A 2 14.86 2.66 -5.32
N SER A 3 14.95 2.67 -6.65
CA SER A 3 13.81 2.91 -7.55
C SER A 3 12.73 1.83 -7.45
N THR A 4 13.11 0.55 -7.49
CA THR A 4 12.15 -0.57 -7.52
C THR A 4 11.26 -0.62 -6.28
N VAL A 5 11.81 -0.37 -5.08
CA VAL A 5 11.02 -0.33 -3.84
C VAL A 5 10.05 0.86 -3.86
N SER A 6 10.49 2.00 -4.38
CA SER A 6 9.65 3.20 -4.51
C SER A 6 8.51 2.98 -5.50
N ASP A 7 8.77 2.28 -6.61
CA ASP A 7 7.77 1.93 -7.62
C ASP A 7 6.70 0.98 -7.07
N TYR A 8 7.10 0.00 -6.26
CA TYR A 8 6.15 -0.89 -5.58
C TYR A 8 5.31 -0.13 -4.55
N LEU A 9 5.91 0.74 -3.74
CA LEU A 9 5.18 1.55 -2.77
C LEU A 9 4.19 2.50 -3.44
N ALA A 10 4.56 3.12 -4.56
CA ALA A 10 3.64 3.95 -5.35
C ALA A 10 2.48 3.11 -5.93
N THR A 11 2.74 1.87 -6.30
CA THR A 11 1.70 0.95 -6.78
C THR A 11 0.75 0.55 -5.66
N LEU A 12 1.27 0.18 -4.49
CA LEU A 12 0.45 -0.12 -3.31
C LEU A 12 -0.37 1.09 -2.85
N GLN A 13 0.20 2.30 -2.93
CA GLN A 13 -0.51 3.53 -2.59
C GLN A 13 -1.66 3.78 -3.55
N ARG A 14 -1.43 3.64 -4.88
CA ARG A 14 -2.48 3.78 -5.90
C ARG A 14 -3.60 2.75 -5.73
N ALA A 15 -3.27 1.54 -5.29
CA ALA A 15 -4.23 0.49 -4.98
C ALA A 15 -4.96 0.70 -3.64
N GLY A 16 -4.62 1.74 -2.87
CA GLY A 16 -5.24 2.04 -1.56
C GLY A 16 -4.80 1.11 -0.41
N LEU A 17 -3.81 0.24 -0.65
CA LEU A 17 -3.33 -0.74 0.32
C LEU A 17 -2.36 -0.15 1.35
N VAL A 18 -1.77 1.02 1.04
CA VAL A 18 -0.94 1.78 1.98
C VAL A 18 -1.30 3.25 1.96
N GLU A 19 -1.27 3.87 3.13
CA GLU A 19 -1.31 5.31 3.30
C GLU A 19 0.11 5.88 3.21
N VAL A 20 0.24 7.04 2.57
CA VAL A 20 1.49 7.79 2.52
C VAL A 20 1.35 9.11 3.27
N ARG A 21 2.36 9.46 4.08
CA ARG A 21 2.45 10.77 4.72
C ARG A 21 3.85 11.32 4.59
N ARG A 22 3.96 12.55 4.12
CA ARG A 22 5.24 13.27 4.05
C ARG A 22 5.38 14.15 5.28
N ILE A 23 6.42 13.92 6.08
CA ILE A 23 6.73 14.73 7.27
C ILE A 23 8.18 15.20 7.14
N GLY A 24 8.36 16.49 6.85
CA GLY A 24 9.66 17.06 6.54
C GLY A 24 10.29 16.42 5.30
N GLN A 25 11.50 15.88 5.46
CA GLN A 25 12.25 15.23 4.38
C GLN A 25 11.91 13.74 4.20
N TRP A 26 11.06 13.17 5.07
CA TRP A 26 10.78 11.75 5.13
C TRP A 26 9.38 11.43 4.61
N THR A 27 9.28 10.37 3.81
CA THR A 27 8.02 9.79 3.36
C THR A 27 7.74 8.54 4.16
N TYR A 28 6.68 8.57 4.95
CA TYR A 28 6.21 7.46 5.77
C TYR A 28 5.12 6.69 5.03
N TYR A 29 5.20 5.37 5.10
CA TYR A 29 4.21 4.47 4.58
C TYR A 29 3.60 3.68 5.73
N LYS A 30 2.27 3.58 5.75
CA LYS A 30 1.53 2.79 6.74
C LYS A 30 0.59 1.85 6.00
N ARG A 31 0.52 0.59 6.42
CA ARG A 31 -0.46 -0.35 5.85
C ARG A 31 -1.89 0.07 6.18
N ASN A 32 -2.75 -0.02 5.18
CA ASN A 32 -4.18 0.16 5.34
C ASN A 32 -4.80 -1.23 5.55
N GLU A 33 -4.84 -1.68 6.81
CA GLU A 33 -5.33 -3.01 7.16
C GLU A 33 -6.80 -3.21 6.74
N ALA A 34 -7.62 -2.16 6.73
CA ALA A 34 -9.00 -2.25 6.26
C ALA A 34 -9.07 -2.60 4.76
N ALA A 35 -8.28 -1.92 3.93
CA ALA A 35 -8.22 -2.21 2.49
C ALA A 35 -7.59 -3.57 2.20
N ILE A 36 -6.57 -3.97 2.98
CA ILE A 36 -5.93 -5.28 2.85
C ILE A 36 -6.92 -6.40 3.21
N ASN A 37 -7.69 -6.25 4.30
CA ASN A 37 -8.70 -7.23 4.69
C ASN A 37 -9.82 -7.31 3.65
N ALA A 38 -10.30 -6.18 3.14
CA ALA A 38 -11.31 -6.17 2.07
C ALA A 38 -10.79 -6.88 0.80
N LEU A 39 -9.52 -6.67 0.43
CA LEU A 39 -8.90 -7.38 -0.68
C LEU A 39 -8.81 -8.89 -0.41
N ALA A 40 -8.41 -9.27 0.80
CA ALA A 40 -8.31 -10.68 1.20
C ALA A 40 -9.68 -11.38 1.19
N GLU A 41 -10.72 -10.70 1.64
CA GLU A 41 -12.11 -11.17 1.57
C GLU A 41 -12.56 -11.33 0.11
N MET A 42 -12.30 -10.34 -0.75
CA MET A 42 -12.63 -10.44 -2.18
C MET A 42 -11.96 -11.64 -2.84
N ILE A 43 -10.65 -11.83 -2.63
CA ILE A 43 -9.89 -12.95 -3.22
C ILE A 43 -10.34 -14.28 -2.62
N GLY A 44 -10.57 -14.33 -1.30
CA GLY A 44 -11.04 -15.53 -0.61
C GLY A 44 -12.47 -15.94 -0.96
N THR A 45 -13.25 -15.04 -1.56
CA THR A 45 -14.61 -15.32 -2.04
C THR A 45 -14.63 -15.85 -3.48
N GLU A 46 -13.53 -15.74 -4.24
CA GLU A 46 -13.43 -16.21 -5.64
C GLU A 46 -12.71 -17.56 -5.81
N LEU A 47 -12.57 -18.36 -4.73
CA LEU A 47 -12.01 -19.72 -4.74
C LEU A 47 -13.03 -20.75 -4.25
#